data_AF-A0A1F5YV18-F1
#
_entry.id   AF-A0A1F5YV18-F1
#
_cell.length_a   1.000
_cell.length_b   1.000
_cell.length_c   1.000
_cell.angle_alpha   90.00
_cell.angle_beta   90.00
_cell.angle_gamma   90.00
#
_symmetry.space_group_name_H-M   'P 1'
#
loop_
_entity.id
_entity.type
_entity.pdbx_description
1 polymer ?
#
loop_
_entity_poly.entity_id
_entity_poly.type
_entity_poly.pdbx_seq_one_letter_code
_entity_poly.pdbx_strand_id
1 'polypeptide(L)'
;MRKYNIFIAILGMVTLAVLIGGFKLVGTPISSRQEKLDEERLADFNSIKYQIENYYREKGNLPTDLWRLSTNVRLSDPKTGKMYDYAPINETGYKLCTIFATDTWQKQFDGRVGFAGPTTGHRSGYDCISYTIPSYIRIPTPTVRPYRSPTPPVTSFCPGNLINGECVIPRNCRDSDGVNIYSRGYAAYNNPNGEGFVTVYDKCVEGANQVRENICQAEIPGAAELVWTEKIYDCPYACSNGVCVNKRIYPMTDEISPVPKIIY
;
A
#
# COMPACT_ATOMS: atom_id res chain seq x y z
N MET A 1 -73.52 16.28 -10.93
CA MET A 1 -72.81 15.34 -10.02
C MET A 1 -71.88 14.37 -10.77
N ARG A 2 -72.35 13.60 -11.76
CA ARG A 2 -71.54 12.59 -12.50
C ARG A 2 -70.26 13.14 -13.17
N LYS A 3 -70.28 14.36 -13.71
CA LYS A 3 -69.12 15.02 -14.34
C LYS A 3 -67.98 15.35 -13.35
N TYR A 4 -68.33 15.71 -12.11
CA TYR A 4 -67.34 16.01 -11.06
C TYR A 4 -66.63 14.74 -10.59
N ASN A 5 -67.36 13.63 -10.45
CA ASN A 5 -66.76 12.35 -10.04
C ASN A 5 -65.78 11.83 -11.09
N ILE A 6 -66.06 12.03 -12.39
CA ILE A 6 -65.15 11.68 -13.49
C ILE A 6 -63.88 12.53 -13.43
N PHE A 7 -64.02 13.84 -13.18
CA PHE A 7 -62.86 14.73 -13.06
C PHE A 7 -61.96 14.36 -11.87
N ILE A 8 -62.55 14.08 -10.70
CA ILE A 8 -61.83 13.63 -9.51
C ILE A 8 -61.09 12.31 -9.77
N ALA A 9 -61.73 11.36 -10.46
CA ALA A 9 -61.10 10.08 -10.79
C ALA A 9 -59.89 10.25 -11.75
N ILE A 10 -60.02 11.11 -12.78
CA ILE A 10 -58.93 11.39 -13.72
C ILE A 10 -57.76 12.06 -12.99
N LEU A 11 -58.03 13.07 -12.15
CA LEU A 11 -57.00 13.76 -11.38
C LEU A 11 -56.29 12.79 -10.41
N GLY A 12 -57.05 11.91 -9.74
CA GLY A 12 -56.50 10.85 -8.90
C GLY A 12 -55.60 9.89 -9.67
N MET A 13 -55.98 9.51 -10.89
CA MET A 13 -55.18 8.63 -11.74
C MET A 13 -53.88 9.31 -12.22
N VAL A 14 -53.95 10.58 -12.63
CA VAL A 14 -52.79 11.35 -13.07
C VAL A 14 -51.80 11.55 -11.93
N THR A 15 -52.28 11.93 -10.75
CA THR A 15 -51.43 12.10 -9.56
C THR A 15 -50.75 10.80 -9.15
N LEU A 16 -51.48 9.67 -9.17
CA LEU A 16 -50.91 8.35 -8.92
C LEU A 16 -49.83 7.97 -9.95
N ALA A 17 -50.07 8.25 -11.24
CA ALA A 17 -49.10 7.98 -12.30
C ALA A 17 -47.81 8.80 -12.13
N VAL A 18 -47.92 10.08 -11.76
CA VAL A 18 -46.76 10.95 -11.48
C VAL A 18 -45.97 10.45 -10.27
N LEU A 19 -46.63 10.02 -9.20
CA LEU A 19 -45.96 9.46 -8.01
C LEU A 19 -45.20 8.17 -8.33
N ILE A 20 -45.85 7.23 -9.04
CA ILE A 20 -45.20 5.98 -9.45
C ILE A 20 -44.02 6.26 -10.39
N GLY A 21 -44.19 7.18 -11.36
CA GLY A 21 -43.13 7.60 -12.27
C GLY A 21 -41.94 8.24 -11.53
N GLY A 22 -42.21 9.13 -10.58
CA GLY A 22 -41.20 9.77 -9.74
C GLY A 22 -40.40 8.76 -8.90
N PHE A 23 -41.07 7.81 -8.24
CA PHE A 23 -40.40 6.77 -7.46
C PHE A 23 -39.61 5.78 -8.31
N LYS A 24 -40.01 5.53 -9.57
CA LYS A 24 -39.19 4.72 -10.48
C LYS A 24 -37.90 5.41 -10.90
N LEU A 25 -37.89 6.75 -10.99
CA LEU A 25 -36.72 7.53 -11.40
C LEU A 25 -35.73 7.75 -10.25
N VAL A 26 -36.23 8.11 -9.06
CA VAL A 26 -35.38 8.49 -7.91
C VAL A 26 -35.16 7.33 -6.93
N GLY A 27 -35.98 6.28 -7.00
CA GLY A 27 -36.02 5.22 -6.00
C GLY A 27 -37.00 5.53 -4.88
N THR A 28 -37.16 4.57 -3.95
CA THR A 28 -38.04 4.71 -2.78
C THR A 28 -37.23 5.06 -1.54
N PRO A 29 -37.83 5.67 -0.49
CA PRO A 29 -37.13 5.90 0.77
C PRO A 29 -36.52 4.63 1.40
N ILE A 30 -37.10 3.46 1.11
CA ILE A 30 -36.61 2.16 1.58
C ILE A 30 -35.32 1.79 0.85
N SER A 31 -35.28 1.93 -0.48
CA SER A 31 -34.07 1.60 -1.27
C SER A 31 -32.91 2.52 -0.91
N SER A 32 -33.15 3.83 -0.73
CA SER A 32 -32.07 4.76 -0.33
C SER A 32 -31.49 4.45 1.05
N ARG A 33 -32.31 3.95 1.99
CA ARG A 33 -31.82 3.50 3.31
C ARG A 33 -30.99 2.22 3.21
N GLN A 34 -31.35 1.32 2.29
CA GLN A 34 -30.59 0.10 2.04
C GLN A 34 -29.23 0.40 1.39
N GLU A 35 -29.20 1.31 0.42
CA GLU A 35 -27.95 1.78 -0.20
C GLU A 35 -27.02 2.42 0.84
N LYS A 36 -27.55 3.33 1.68
CA LYS A 36 -26.77 3.95 2.76
C LYS A 36 -26.20 2.91 3.75
N LEU A 37 -26.97 1.88 4.07
CA LEU A 37 -26.49 0.80 4.95
C LEU A 37 -25.31 0.04 4.32
N ASP A 38 -25.38 -0.24 3.02
CA ASP A 38 -24.30 -0.89 2.28
C ASP A 38 -23.05 0.01 2.20
N GLU A 39 -23.23 1.32 2.01
CA GLU A 39 -22.13 2.30 2.08
C GLU A 39 -21.44 2.30 3.46
N GLU A 40 -22.20 2.22 4.56
CA GLU A 40 -21.65 2.13 5.91
C GLU A 40 -20.84 0.83 6.12
N ARG A 41 -21.29 -0.29 5.54
CA ARG A 41 -20.54 -1.57 5.59
C ARG A 41 -19.24 -1.51 4.80
N LEU A 42 -19.26 -0.87 3.64
CA LEU A 42 -18.06 -0.64 2.83
C LEU A 42 -17.07 0.30 3.54
N ALA A 43 -17.57 1.31 4.25
CA ALA A 43 -16.74 2.19 5.08
C ALA A 43 -16.07 1.42 6.23
N ASP A 44 -16.78 0.50 6.87
CA ASP A 44 -16.19 -0.40 7.87
C ASP A 44 -15.12 -1.29 7.24
N PHE A 45 -15.39 -1.89 6.07
CA PHE A 45 -14.41 -2.72 5.36
C PHE A 45 -13.13 -1.97 5.04
N ASN A 46 -13.23 -0.70 4.61
CA ASN A 46 -12.06 0.14 4.40
C ASN A 46 -11.30 0.38 5.70
N SER A 47 -12.00 0.66 6.79
CA SER A 47 -11.38 0.85 8.12
C SER A 47 -10.66 -0.41 8.60
N ILE A 48 -11.30 -1.58 8.44
CA ILE A 48 -10.72 -2.88 8.75
C ILE A 48 -9.50 -3.16 7.87
N LYS A 49 -9.60 -2.90 6.57
CA LYS A 49 -8.48 -3.02 5.62
C LYS A 49 -7.26 -2.25 6.10
N TYR A 50 -7.42 -0.97 6.48
CA TYR A 50 -6.31 -0.16 6.99
C TYR A 50 -5.67 -0.76 8.25
N GLN A 51 -6.47 -1.33 9.16
CA GLN A 51 -5.93 -2.00 10.35
C GLN A 51 -5.20 -3.30 10.02
N ILE A 52 -5.71 -4.09 9.06
CA ILE A 52 -5.03 -5.30 8.58
C ILE A 52 -3.70 -4.92 7.94
N GLU A 53 -3.66 -3.85 7.14
CA GLU A 53 -2.43 -3.32 6.55
C GLU A 53 -1.41 -2.89 7.60
N ASN A 54 -1.84 -2.19 8.66
CA ASN A 54 -0.98 -1.83 9.78
C ASN A 54 -0.49 -3.04 10.56
N TYR A 55 -1.38 -3.99 10.86
CA TYR A 55 -1.03 -5.25 11.51
C TYR A 55 0.03 -6.01 10.69
N TYR A 56 -0.15 -6.09 9.37
CA TYR A 56 0.79 -6.73 8.46
C TYR A 56 2.14 -6.01 8.47
N ARG A 57 2.15 -4.67 8.49
CA ARG A 57 3.39 -3.88 8.57
C ARG A 57 4.19 -4.19 9.83
N GLU A 58 3.51 -4.39 10.96
CA GLU A 58 4.14 -4.64 12.26
C GLU A 58 4.56 -6.10 12.46
N LYS A 59 3.73 -7.05 12.00
CA LYS A 59 3.91 -8.50 12.28
C LYS A 59 4.47 -9.28 11.10
N GLY A 60 4.37 -8.74 9.89
CA GLY A 60 4.86 -9.35 8.66
C GLY A 60 3.96 -10.48 8.11
N ASN A 61 2.76 -10.67 8.68
CA ASN A 61 1.78 -11.66 8.26
C ASN A 61 0.34 -11.13 8.45
N LEU A 62 -0.63 -11.75 7.76
CA LEU A 62 -2.04 -11.45 7.97
C LEU A 62 -2.50 -11.89 9.37
N PRO A 63 -3.44 -11.16 10.00
CA PRO A 63 -4.00 -11.58 11.28
C PRO A 63 -4.76 -12.90 11.14
N THR A 64 -4.75 -13.72 12.19
CA THR A 64 -5.53 -14.97 12.24
C THR A 64 -7.04 -14.72 12.25
N ASP A 65 -7.43 -13.59 12.83
CA ASP A 65 -8.81 -13.20 13.07
C ASP A 65 -8.88 -11.67 13.29
N LEU A 66 -10.06 -11.09 13.11
CA LEU A 66 -10.26 -9.64 13.24
C LEU A 66 -10.09 -9.13 14.68
N TRP A 67 -10.11 -9.98 15.72
CA TRP A 67 -9.91 -9.55 17.11
C TRP A 67 -8.46 -9.17 17.42
N ARG A 68 -7.52 -9.55 16.55
CA ARG A 68 -6.12 -9.14 16.63
C ARG A 68 -5.88 -7.69 16.21
N LEU A 69 -6.89 -7.03 15.64
CA LEU A 69 -6.81 -5.63 15.21
C LEU A 69 -6.97 -4.68 16.40
N SER A 70 -6.54 -3.44 16.24
CA SER A 70 -6.68 -2.41 17.27
C SER A 70 -8.15 -2.13 17.62
N THR A 71 -8.40 -1.68 18.85
CA THR A 71 -9.75 -1.52 19.41
C THR A 71 -10.58 -0.38 18.80
N ASN A 72 -10.01 0.41 17.89
CA ASN A 72 -10.63 1.65 17.39
C ASN A 72 -11.40 1.46 16.07
N VAL A 73 -11.67 0.22 15.66
CA VAL A 73 -12.40 -0.06 14.41
C VAL A 73 -13.64 -0.89 14.67
N ARG A 74 -14.72 -0.55 13.97
CA ARG A 74 -15.98 -1.30 14.02
C ARG A 74 -15.84 -2.60 13.23
N LEU A 75 -15.88 -3.73 13.93
CA LEU A 75 -15.73 -5.07 13.36
C LEU A 75 -17.08 -5.77 13.10
N SER A 76 -18.20 -5.11 13.39
CA SER A 76 -19.53 -5.69 13.29
C SER A 76 -20.48 -4.86 12.46
N ASP A 77 -21.39 -5.55 11.78
CA ASP A 77 -22.42 -4.97 10.93
C ASP A 77 -23.38 -4.06 11.73
N PRO A 78 -23.60 -2.80 11.29
CA PRO A 78 -24.43 -1.83 12.00
C PRO A 78 -25.86 -2.28 12.30
N LYS A 79 -26.42 -3.12 11.44
CA LYS A 79 -27.83 -3.52 11.49
C LYS A 79 -28.04 -4.81 12.26
N THR A 80 -27.14 -5.77 12.09
CA THR A 80 -27.27 -7.11 12.67
C THR A 80 -26.47 -7.30 13.94
N GLY A 81 -25.44 -6.47 14.18
CA GLY A 81 -24.47 -6.64 15.25
C GLY A 81 -23.54 -7.85 15.07
N LYS A 82 -23.71 -8.63 14.00
CA LYS A 82 -22.84 -9.77 13.68
C LYS A 82 -21.48 -9.23 13.26
N MET A 83 -20.41 -9.84 13.77
CA MET A 83 -19.06 -9.57 13.30
C MET A 83 -18.95 -9.86 11.79
N TYR A 84 -18.19 -9.04 11.07
CA TYR A 84 -17.88 -9.29 9.67
C TYR A 84 -17.06 -10.57 9.51
N ASP A 85 -17.36 -11.32 8.45
CA ASP A 85 -16.62 -12.54 8.18
C ASP A 85 -15.30 -12.19 7.48
N TYR A 86 -14.20 -12.79 7.93
CA TYR A 86 -12.86 -12.56 7.42
C TYR A 86 -12.20 -13.89 7.04
N ALA A 87 -11.60 -13.95 5.86
CA ALA A 87 -10.92 -15.15 5.38
C ALA A 87 -9.61 -14.81 4.67
N PRO A 88 -8.44 -15.20 5.20
CA PRO A 88 -7.19 -15.15 4.44
C PRO A 88 -7.24 -16.18 3.30
N ILE A 89 -6.81 -15.77 2.11
CA ILE A 89 -6.78 -16.61 0.89
C ILE A 89 -5.37 -17.15 0.65
N ASN A 90 -4.36 -16.31 0.87
CA ASN A 90 -2.94 -16.62 0.75
C ASN A 90 -2.14 -15.67 1.66
N GLU A 91 -0.81 -15.64 1.54
CA GLU A 91 0.06 -14.82 2.39
C GLU A 91 -0.28 -13.32 2.42
N THR A 92 -0.88 -12.77 1.35
CA THR A 92 -1.14 -11.34 1.21
C THR A 92 -2.59 -11.01 0.81
N GLY A 93 -3.36 -12.00 0.38
CA GLY A 93 -4.74 -11.86 -0.07
C GLY A 93 -5.72 -12.30 1.01
N TYR A 94 -6.81 -11.55 1.17
CA TYR A 94 -7.88 -11.87 2.11
C TYR A 94 -9.23 -11.36 1.60
N LYS A 95 -10.32 -11.82 2.23
CA LYS A 95 -11.69 -11.36 1.95
C LYS A 95 -12.37 -10.85 3.21
N LEU A 96 -13.24 -9.85 3.03
CA LEU A 96 -14.23 -9.43 4.00
C LEU A 96 -15.61 -9.68 3.43
N CYS A 97 -16.49 -10.31 4.19
CA CYS A 97 -17.82 -10.69 3.74
C CYS A 97 -18.90 -10.21 4.69
N THR A 98 -20.05 -9.85 4.12
CA THR A 98 -21.25 -9.48 4.85
C THR A 98 -22.49 -9.70 3.96
N ILE A 99 -23.67 -9.43 4.52
CA ILE A 99 -24.95 -9.52 3.80
C ILE A 99 -25.34 -8.12 3.32
N PHE A 100 -25.10 -7.81 2.05
CA PHE A 100 -25.51 -6.55 1.44
C PHE A 100 -27.01 -6.51 1.13
N ALA A 101 -27.61 -5.32 1.21
CA ALA A 101 -29.03 -5.13 0.93
C ALA A 101 -29.31 -4.96 -0.57
N THR A 102 -28.38 -4.34 -1.30
CA THR A 102 -28.53 -3.95 -2.71
C THR A 102 -27.53 -4.66 -3.62
N ASP A 103 -27.83 -4.68 -4.92
CA ASP A 103 -26.92 -5.19 -5.95
C ASP A 103 -26.33 -4.00 -6.73
N THR A 104 -25.01 -3.89 -6.67
CA THR A 104 -24.22 -2.86 -7.35
C THR A 104 -23.22 -3.46 -8.34
N TRP A 105 -23.18 -4.79 -8.48
CA TRP A 105 -22.21 -5.51 -9.30
C TRP A 105 -22.28 -5.12 -10.77
N GLN A 106 -23.49 -4.90 -11.30
CA GLN A 106 -23.70 -4.55 -12.70
C GLN A 106 -23.43 -3.06 -13.02
N LYS A 107 -23.59 -2.16 -12.03
CA LYS A 107 -23.37 -0.71 -12.22
C LYS A 107 -21.89 -0.36 -12.47
N GLN A 108 -20.95 -1.29 -12.24
CA GLN A 108 -19.53 -1.10 -12.55
C GLN A 108 -19.18 -1.24 -14.04
N PHE A 109 -20.04 -1.86 -14.86
CA PHE A 109 -19.73 -2.14 -16.28
C PHE A 109 -20.35 -1.14 -17.28
N ASP A 110 -21.15 -0.18 -16.80
CA ASP A 110 -21.78 0.86 -17.64
C ASP A 110 -20.90 2.12 -17.75
N GLY A 111 -19.71 1.95 -18.34
CA GLY A 111 -18.96 2.93 -19.15
C GLY A 111 -18.71 4.37 -18.68
N ARG A 112 -19.09 4.79 -17.47
CA ARG A 112 -18.99 6.19 -17.01
C ARG A 112 -18.35 6.33 -15.63
N VAL A 113 -17.17 5.75 -15.42
CA VAL A 113 -16.27 6.21 -14.35
C VAL A 113 -14.85 6.17 -14.87
N GLY A 114 -14.23 7.36 -14.95
CA GLY A 114 -12.85 7.53 -15.36
C GLY A 114 -11.88 6.86 -14.39
N PHE A 115 -10.71 6.55 -14.94
CA PHE A 115 -9.49 6.06 -14.30
C PHE A 115 -9.44 6.20 -12.75
N ALA A 116 -9.45 5.03 -12.08
CA ALA A 116 -9.27 4.76 -10.64
C ALA A 116 -10.49 4.94 -9.70
N GLY A 117 -11.22 3.84 -9.45
CA GLY A 117 -12.15 3.66 -8.32
C GLY A 117 -12.22 2.19 -7.90
N PRO A 118 -12.41 1.85 -6.61
CA PRO A 118 -12.14 0.52 -6.08
C PRO A 118 -13.17 -0.54 -6.51
N THR A 119 -12.76 -1.81 -6.42
CA THR A 119 -13.55 -3.04 -6.65
C THR A 119 -14.62 -3.25 -5.57
N THR A 120 -15.45 -2.24 -5.28
CA THR A 120 -16.45 -2.27 -4.18
C THR A 120 -17.85 -2.69 -4.63
N GLY A 121 -18.03 -3.07 -5.90
CA GLY A 121 -19.28 -3.66 -6.36
C GLY A 121 -19.57 -4.96 -5.60
N HIS A 122 -20.83 -5.14 -5.21
CA HIS A 122 -21.29 -6.31 -4.48
C HIS A 122 -22.68 -6.74 -4.97
N ARG A 123 -23.00 -8.01 -4.78
CA ARG A 123 -24.34 -8.56 -5.02
C ARG A 123 -25.22 -8.35 -3.78
N SER A 124 -26.53 -8.31 -3.99
CA SER A 124 -27.45 -8.38 -2.85
C SER A 124 -27.36 -9.76 -2.19
N GLY A 125 -27.46 -9.81 -0.86
CA GLY A 125 -27.27 -11.02 -0.08
C GLY A 125 -25.82 -11.17 0.41
N TYR A 126 -25.45 -12.40 0.77
CA TYR A 126 -24.09 -12.68 1.25
C TYR A 126 -23.08 -12.55 0.11
N ASP A 127 -22.14 -11.62 0.24
CA ASP A 127 -21.08 -11.41 -0.74
C ASP A 127 -19.76 -10.99 -0.04
N CYS A 128 -18.65 -11.17 -0.77
CA CYS A 128 -17.30 -10.98 -0.28
C CYS A 128 -16.50 -10.04 -1.17
N ILE A 129 -15.83 -9.06 -0.55
CA ILE A 129 -14.87 -8.20 -1.23
C ILE A 129 -13.46 -8.69 -0.95
N SER A 130 -12.67 -8.84 -2.02
CA SER A 130 -11.29 -9.31 -1.92
C SER A 130 -10.31 -8.15 -1.86
N TYR A 131 -9.31 -8.29 -1.01
CA TYR A 131 -8.24 -7.32 -0.81
C TYR A 131 -6.88 -8.01 -0.92
N THR A 132 -5.84 -7.23 -1.21
CA THR A 132 -4.46 -7.70 -1.24
C THR A 132 -3.57 -6.65 -0.60
N ILE A 133 -2.64 -7.07 0.26
CA ILE A 133 -1.66 -6.17 0.88
C ILE A 133 -0.80 -5.53 -0.22
N PRO A 134 -0.80 -4.19 -0.34
CA PRO A 134 0.01 -3.50 -1.34
C PRO A 134 1.51 -3.77 -1.16
N SER A 135 2.25 -3.81 -2.28
CA SER A 135 3.68 -4.14 -2.27
C SER A 135 4.52 -3.22 -1.38
N TYR A 136 4.21 -1.93 -1.32
CA TYR A 136 4.93 -0.96 -0.48
C TYR A 136 4.74 -1.16 1.04
N ILE A 137 3.73 -1.93 1.47
CA ILE A 137 3.52 -2.29 2.88
C ILE A 137 4.40 -3.50 3.26
N ARG A 138 4.76 -4.32 2.26
CA ARG A 138 5.65 -5.49 2.44
C ARG A 138 7.11 -5.10 2.66
N ILE A 139 7.45 -3.84 2.42
CA ILE A 139 8.79 -3.29 2.58
C ILE A 139 8.87 -2.63 3.96
N PRO A 140 9.68 -3.14 4.90
CA PRO A 140 9.83 -2.51 6.20
C PRO A 140 10.39 -1.09 6.03
N THR A 141 9.78 -0.12 6.71
CA THR A 141 10.28 1.26 6.74
C THR A 141 11.68 1.26 7.33
N PRO A 142 12.72 1.70 6.59
CA PRO A 142 14.06 1.75 7.13
C PRO A 142 14.17 2.75 8.27
N THR A 143 14.63 2.29 9.42
CA THR A 143 15.08 3.17 10.50
C THR A 143 16.39 3.83 10.07
N VAL A 144 16.33 5.12 9.76
CA VAL A 144 17.52 5.97 9.66
C VAL A 144 18.08 6.11 11.07
N ARG A 145 19.21 5.48 11.38
CA ARG A 145 19.97 5.91 12.56
C ARG A 145 20.67 7.22 12.24
N PRO A 146 20.63 8.24 13.10
CA PRO A 146 21.61 9.30 13.04
C PRO A 146 23.00 8.66 13.20
N TYR A 147 23.89 8.95 12.26
CA TYR A 147 25.26 8.45 12.19
C TYR A 147 25.95 8.58 13.55
N ARG A 148 26.13 7.46 14.27
CA ARG A 148 27.18 7.38 15.29
C ARG A 148 28.45 7.00 14.55
N SER A 149 29.25 8.01 14.24
CA SER A 149 30.58 7.86 13.66
C SER A 149 31.35 6.79 14.42
N PRO A 150 31.72 5.65 13.81
CA PRO A 150 32.74 4.80 14.39
C PRO A 150 34.06 5.55 14.23
N THR A 151 34.65 5.97 15.34
CA THR A 151 36.02 6.50 15.34
C THR A 151 36.96 5.32 15.11
N PRO A 152 37.62 5.26 13.93
CA PRO A 152 39.07 5.39 13.86
C PRO A 152 39.48 6.41 12.78
N PRO A 153 40.76 6.83 12.71
CA PRO A 153 41.18 7.91 11.81
C PRO A 153 41.15 7.40 10.37
N VAL A 154 40.07 7.70 9.66
CA VAL A 154 40.02 7.50 8.21
C VAL A 154 40.75 8.68 7.61
N THR A 155 41.88 8.43 6.95
CA THR A 155 42.41 9.36 5.95
C THR A 155 41.25 9.69 5.01
N SER A 156 40.74 10.91 5.08
CA SER A 156 39.54 11.32 4.37
C SER A 156 39.81 11.28 2.87
N PHE A 157 39.47 10.16 2.24
CA PHE A 157 39.37 10.08 0.79
C PHE A 157 38.25 11.04 0.38
N CYS A 158 38.61 12.16 -0.24
CA CYS A 158 37.65 13.08 -0.83
C CYS A 158 37.29 12.56 -2.22
N PRO A 159 36.05 12.14 -2.47
CA PRO A 159 35.61 11.69 -3.79
C PRO A 159 35.41 12.84 -4.80
N GLY A 160 35.48 14.09 -4.30
CA GLY A 160 35.39 15.33 -5.06
C GLY A 160 36.74 16.03 -5.24
N ASN A 161 36.71 17.35 -5.24
CA ASN A 161 37.92 18.18 -5.27
C ASN A 161 38.30 18.61 -3.86
N LEU A 162 39.58 18.52 -3.51
CA LEU A 162 40.10 19.17 -2.31
C LEU A 162 40.43 20.63 -2.65
N ILE A 163 39.65 21.58 -2.13
CA ILE A 163 39.88 23.01 -2.34
C ILE A 163 40.12 23.63 -0.97
N ASN A 164 41.29 24.22 -0.76
CA ASN A 164 41.69 24.86 0.51
C ASN A 164 41.58 23.95 1.76
N GLY A 165 41.79 22.64 1.59
CA GLY A 165 41.65 21.68 2.68
C GLY A 165 40.22 21.23 2.97
N GLU A 166 39.23 21.79 2.28
CA GLU A 166 37.83 21.34 2.33
C GLU A 166 37.54 20.39 1.17
N CYS A 167 36.81 19.31 1.47
CA CYS A 167 36.33 18.40 0.44
C CYS A 167 35.08 18.99 -0.21
N VAL A 168 35.21 19.43 -1.46
CA VAL A 168 34.11 19.98 -2.26
C VAL A 168 33.51 18.86 -3.09
N ILE A 169 32.25 18.54 -2.79
CA ILE A 169 31.51 17.46 -3.45
C ILE A 169 30.98 17.97 -4.82
N PRO A 170 31.01 17.14 -5.88
CA PRO A 170 30.54 17.53 -7.20
C PRO A 170 29.05 17.87 -7.23
N ARG A 171 28.71 18.99 -7.87
CA ARG A 171 27.34 19.41 -8.19
C ARG A 171 26.85 18.68 -9.44
N ASN A 172 25.52 18.55 -9.57
CA ASN A 172 24.85 17.93 -10.72
C ASN A 172 25.06 16.43 -10.80
N CYS A 173 24.66 15.74 -9.73
CA CYS A 173 24.63 14.29 -9.71
C CYS A 173 23.28 13.73 -10.20
N ARG A 174 23.30 12.49 -10.67
CA ARG A 174 22.15 11.70 -11.08
C ARG A 174 22.09 10.43 -10.24
N ASP A 175 20.91 10.13 -9.73
CA ASP A 175 20.62 8.95 -8.92
C ASP A 175 19.69 8.02 -9.70
N SER A 176 19.95 6.71 -9.66
CA SER A 176 19.18 5.72 -10.41
C SER A 176 17.79 5.45 -9.86
N ASP A 177 17.63 5.53 -8.54
CA ASP A 177 16.47 5.00 -7.83
C ASP A 177 16.15 5.75 -6.52
N GLY A 178 16.90 6.80 -6.20
CA GLY A 178 16.60 7.65 -5.05
C GLY A 178 17.03 6.99 -3.75
N VAL A 179 16.13 6.97 -2.77
CA VAL A 179 16.36 6.32 -1.46
C VAL A 179 15.75 4.91 -1.47
N ASN A 180 16.09 4.07 -2.45
CA ASN A 180 15.56 2.72 -2.56
C ASN A 180 16.58 1.66 -2.12
N ILE A 181 16.74 1.55 -0.81
CA ILE A 181 17.67 0.61 -0.16
C ILE A 181 17.42 -0.88 -0.44
N TYR A 182 16.35 -1.26 -1.14
CA TYR A 182 15.99 -2.64 -1.46
C TYR A 182 16.26 -3.01 -2.93
N SER A 183 16.62 -2.03 -3.76
CA SER A 183 17.08 -2.19 -5.13
C SER A 183 18.52 -1.71 -5.21
N ARG A 184 19.34 -2.33 -6.07
CA ARG A 184 20.75 -1.94 -6.15
C ARG A 184 20.84 -0.69 -7.01
N GLY A 185 21.03 0.44 -6.34
CA GLY A 185 21.15 1.73 -6.95
C GLY A 185 22.59 2.16 -7.20
N TYR A 186 22.69 3.34 -7.81
CA TYR A 186 23.91 4.09 -7.99
C TYR A 186 23.63 5.58 -8.07
N ALA A 187 24.62 6.37 -7.64
CA ALA A 187 24.72 7.77 -7.99
C ALA A 187 25.89 8.00 -8.95
N ALA A 188 25.67 8.82 -9.96
CA ALA A 188 26.69 9.26 -10.89
C ALA A 188 26.85 10.78 -10.82
N TYR A 189 28.09 11.27 -10.90
CA TYR A 189 28.39 12.70 -10.86
C TYR A 189 29.49 13.05 -11.86
N ASN A 190 29.57 14.32 -12.25
CA ASN A 190 30.59 14.81 -13.17
C ASN A 190 31.99 14.58 -12.59
N ASN A 191 32.89 13.97 -13.37
CA ASN A 191 34.23 13.70 -12.90
C ASN A 191 34.96 15.02 -12.56
N PRO A 192 35.33 15.24 -11.29
CA PRO A 192 35.98 16.49 -10.88
C PRO A 192 37.39 16.65 -11.47
N ASN A 193 38.00 15.55 -11.91
CA ASN A 193 39.41 15.48 -12.33
C ASN A 193 39.57 15.23 -13.85
N GLY A 194 38.51 15.27 -14.65
CA GLY A 194 38.60 15.00 -16.08
C GLY A 194 37.24 14.90 -16.79
N GLU A 195 37.24 14.36 -18.00
CA GLU A 195 36.01 14.18 -18.77
C GLU A 195 35.18 12.97 -18.28
N GLY A 196 33.87 13.03 -18.48
CA GLY A 196 32.93 11.93 -18.19
C GLY A 196 32.30 11.96 -16.79
N PHE A 197 31.69 10.84 -16.41
CA PHE A 197 31.00 10.67 -15.12
C PHE A 197 31.69 9.61 -14.26
N VAL A 198 31.67 9.82 -12.95
CA VAL A 198 32.03 8.81 -11.94
C VAL A 198 30.74 8.19 -11.42
N THR A 199 30.69 6.86 -11.31
CA THR A 199 29.52 6.12 -10.79
C THR A 199 29.89 5.39 -9.50
N VAL A 200 29.06 5.58 -8.47
CA VAL A 200 29.19 4.95 -7.16
C VAL A 200 27.92 4.15 -6.89
N TYR A 201 28.08 2.84 -6.70
CA TYR A 201 26.98 1.92 -6.40
C TYR A 201 26.75 1.79 -4.91
N ASP A 202 25.51 1.46 -4.56
CA ASP A 202 25.16 1.08 -3.19
C ASP A 202 25.88 -0.19 -2.78
N LYS A 203 26.29 -0.22 -1.51
CA LYS A 203 27.14 -1.27 -0.96
C LYS A 203 26.74 -1.61 0.46
N CYS A 204 26.97 -2.85 0.85
CA CYS A 204 26.83 -3.23 2.24
C CYS A 204 27.98 -2.67 3.07
N VAL A 205 27.68 -2.26 4.29
CA VAL A 205 28.71 -1.94 5.28
C VAL A 205 29.30 -3.26 5.78
N GLU A 206 30.62 -3.38 5.70
CA GLU A 206 31.30 -4.61 6.13
C GLU A 206 31.08 -4.86 7.62
N GLY A 207 30.72 -6.11 7.97
CA GLY A 207 30.48 -6.51 9.35
C GLY A 207 29.19 -5.95 9.98
N ALA A 208 28.34 -5.26 9.22
CA ALA A 208 27.07 -4.72 9.71
C ALA A 208 25.90 -5.07 8.79
N ASN A 209 24.71 -5.25 9.36
CA ASN A 209 23.46 -5.36 8.60
C ASN A 209 22.98 -3.98 8.16
N GLN A 210 23.80 -3.29 7.38
CA GLN A 210 23.56 -1.92 6.94
C GLN A 210 23.91 -1.77 5.47
N VAL A 211 23.16 -0.91 4.78
CA VAL A 211 23.47 -0.50 3.42
C VAL A 211 23.92 0.95 3.41
N ARG A 212 24.97 1.19 2.63
CA ARG A 212 25.52 2.50 2.27
C ARG A 212 24.87 2.89 0.95
N GLU A 213 23.89 3.75 1.05
CA GLU A 213 23.10 4.29 -0.06
C GLU A 213 23.73 5.57 -0.59
N ASN A 214 23.91 5.65 -1.90
CA ASN A 214 24.41 6.81 -2.61
C ASN A 214 23.23 7.54 -3.23
N ILE A 215 22.93 8.73 -2.72
CA ILE A 215 21.76 9.49 -3.16
C ILE A 215 22.13 10.86 -3.68
N CYS A 216 21.28 11.38 -4.58
CA CYS A 216 21.34 12.76 -5.03
C CYS A 216 20.29 13.61 -4.35
N GLN A 217 20.71 14.51 -3.45
CA GLN A 217 19.80 15.39 -2.71
C GLN A 217 20.20 16.85 -2.82
N ALA A 218 19.24 17.76 -2.72
CA ALA A 218 19.50 19.18 -2.66
C ALA A 218 20.21 19.53 -1.34
N GLU A 219 21.29 20.32 -1.42
CA GLU A 219 22.04 20.78 -0.23
C GLU A 219 21.18 21.68 0.66
N ILE A 220 20.32 22.49 0.05
CA ILE A 220 19.36 23.38 0.70
C ILE A 220 17.98 23.14 0.05
N PRO A 221 16.87 23.14 0.81
CA PRO A 221 15.53 23.04 0.25
C PRO A 221 15.31 24.07 -0.87
N GLY A 222 14.98 23.59 -2.07
CA GLY A 222 14.74 24.43 -3.25
C GLY A 222 15.95 24.71 -4.15
N ALA A 223 17.12 24.14 -3.86
CA ALA A 223 18.26 24.21 -4.77
C ALA A 223 17.97 23.48 -6.10
N ALA A 224 18.35 24.11 -7.22
CA ALA A 224 18.18 23.54 -8.55
C ALA A 224 19.22 22.45 -8.88
N GLU A 225 20.38 22.47 -8.21
CA GLU A 225 21.45 21.50 -8.39
C GLU A 225 21.45 20.48 -7.26
N LEU A 226 21.49 19.18 -7.60
CA LEU A 226 21.59 18.09 -6.64
C LEU A 226 23.07 17.77 -6.32
N VAL A 227 23.32 17.40 -5.08
CA VAL A 227 24.63 17.01 -4.56
C VAL A 227 24.62 15.54 -4.19
N TRP A 228 25.68 14.83 -4.55
CA TRP A 228 25.86 13.43 -4.15
C TRP A 228 26.11 13.37 -2.65
N THR A 229 25.40 12.48 -1.97
CA THR A 229 25.63 12.20 -0.56
C THR A 229 25.53 10.72 -0.30
N GLU A 230 26.21 10.28 0.75
CA GLU A 230 26.13 8.92 1.23
C GLU A 230 25.34 8.88 2.53
N LYS A 231 24.38 7.96 2.62
CA LYS A 231 23.64 7.69 3.85
C LYS A 231 23.67 6.22 4.17
N ILE A 232 23.75 5.91 5.46
CA ILE A 232 23.74 4.54 5.95
C ILE A 232 22.36 4.24 6.53
N TYR A 233 21.76 3.14 6.08
CA TYR A 233 20.47 2.64 6.55
C TYR A 233 20.65 1.26 7.19
N ASP A 234 19.95 1.03 8.30
CA ASP A 234 19.87 -0.32 8.88
C ASP A 234 19.01 -1.21 7.98
N CYS A 235 19.55 -2.37 7.61
CA CYS A 235 18.80 -3.40 6.93
C CYS A 235 18.06 -4.27 7.96
N PRO A 236 16.73 -4.43 7.82
CA PRO A 236 15.92 -5.16 8.80
C PRO A 236 16.28 -6.65 8.96
N TYR A 237 16.89 -7.26 7.95
CA TYR A 237 17.27 -8.68 7.95
C TYR A 237 18.76 -8.87 7.72
N ALA A 238 19.22 -8.55 6.53
CA ALA A 238 20.62 -8.60 6.14
C ALA A 238 20.87 -7.58 5.03
N CYS A 239 22.13 -7.20 4.81
CA CYS A 239 22.54 -6.56 3.57
C CYS A 239 23.24 -7.58 2.68
N SER A 240 22.88 -7.65 1.40
CA SER A 240 23.56 -8.48 0.41
C SER A 240 23.63 -7.75 -0.92
N ASN A 241 24.77 -7.81 -1.60
CA ASN A 241 24.99 -7.18 -2.91
C ASN A 241 24.65 -5.69 -3.00
N GLY A 242 24.82 -4.95 -1.90
CA GLY A 242 24.53 -3.51 -1.86
C GLY A 242 23.07 -3.15 -1.68
N VAL A 243 22.24 -4.10 -1.23
CA VAL A 243 20.82 -3.86 -0.91
C VAL A 243 20.43 -4.53 0.38
N CYS A 244 19.43 -3.97 1.05
CA CYS A 244 18.74 -4.65 2.13
C CYS A 244 17.91 -5.80 1.59
N VAL A 245 18.04 -6.95 2.25
CA VAL A 245 17.28 -8.16 1.93
C VAL A 245 15.87 -8.00 2.49
N ASN A 246 14.87 -8.00 1.62
CA ASN A 246 13.48 -8.22 2.02
C ASN A 246 13.33 -9.68 2.46
N LYS A 247 12.56 -9.94 3.54
CA LYS A 247 12.19 -11.31 3.93
C LYS A 247 11.37 -11.97 2.82
N ARG A 248 12.05 -12.62 1.88
CA ARG A 248 11.46 -13.69 1.09
C ARG A 248 11.67 -14.96 1.91
N ILE A 249 10.59 -15.48 2.49
CA ILE A 249 10.57 -16.85 2.95
C ILE A 249 10.70 -17.70 1.68
N TYR A 250 11.88 -18.24 1.44
CA TYR A 250 12.05 -19.46 0.66
C TYR A 250 12.78 -20.47 1.55
N PRO A 251 12.37 -21.74 1.47
CA PRO A 251 12.61 -22.72 2.51
C PRO A 251 14.10 -22.92 2.73
N MET A 252 14.49 -23.07 3.99
CA MET A 252 15.67 -23.87 4.34
C MET A 252 15.50 -25.19 3.60
N THR A 253 16.28 -25.40 2.55
CA THR A 253 16.64 -26.76 2.19
C THR A 253 17.63 -27.13 3.27
N ASP A 254 17.12 -27.76 4.32
CA ASP A 254 17.93 -28.58 5.20
C ASP A 254 18.59 -29.61 4.29
N GLU A 255 19.84 -29.35 3.94
CA GLU A 255 20.72 -30.40 3.50
C GLU A 255 20.83 -31.42 4.64
N ILE A 256 20.49 -32.65 4.28
CA ILE A 256 20.74 -33.91 4.98
C ILE A 256 19.62 -34.37 5.93
N SER A 257 18.67 -35.11 5.37
CA SER A 257 18.03 -36.25 6.04
C SER A 257 17.99 -37.45 5.09
N PRO A 258 18.30 -38.67 5.57
CA PRO A 258 18.86 -39.73 4.73
C PRO A 258 17.82 -40.46 3.88
N VAL A 259 18.32 -40.94 2.75
CA VAL A 259 17.68 -41.82 1.76
C VAL A 259 16.74 -42.86 2.38
N PRO A 260 15.46 -42.96 1.96
CA PRO A 260 14.65 -44.12 2.27
C PRO A 260 15.04 -45.30 1.35
N LYS A 261 15.52 -46.37 1.97
CA LYS A 261 15.67 -47.70 1.36
C LYS A 261 14.32 -48.14 0.76
N ILE A 262 14.29 -48.38 -0.54
CA ILE A 262 13.19 -49.08 -1.19
C ILE A 262 13.42 -50.58 -0.96
N ILE A 263 12.49 -51.20 -0.24
CA ILE A 263 12.38 -52.66 -0.13
C ILE A 263 11.59 -53.12 -1.36
N TYR A 264 12.20 -54.00 -2.15
CA TYR A 264 11.51 -54.97 -3.00
C TYR A 264 11.91 -56.36 -2.53
#